data_AF-A0A0K2RCX8-F1
#
_entry.id   AF-A0A0K2RCX8-F1
#
_cell.length_a   1.000
_cell.length_b   1.000
_cell.length_c   1.000
_cell.angle_alpha   90.00
_cell.angle_beta   90.00
_cell.angle_gamma   90.00
#
_symmetry.space_group_name_H-M   'P 1'
#
loop_
_entity.id
_entity.type
_entity.pdbx_description
1 polymer ?
#
loop_
_entity_poly.entity_id
_entity_poly.type
_entity_poly.pdbx_seq_one_letter_code
_entity_poly.pdbx_strand_id
1 'polypeptide(L)'
;MTVPQLCIRYTLQLGTVSLPKTANPEHMRSNAEVDFVIADDDMAALRKLQDMDYGEHTAFPVYGGKRHRRTMKDDGLDSAAA
;
A
#
# COMPACT_ATOMS: atom_id res chain seq x y z
N MET A 1 -19.71 5.65 -7.31
CA MET A 1 -18.32 5.17 -7.32
C MET A 1 -17.41 6.29 -6.90
N THR A 2 -16.61 6.08 -5.86
CA THR A 2 -15.62 7.04 -5.37
C THR A 2 -14.21 6.63 -5.82
N VAL A 3 -13.23 7.53 -5.70
CA VAL A 3 -11.83 7.21 -6.01
C VAL A 3 -11.30 6.05 -5.16
N PRO A 4 -11.52 5.99 -3.82
CA PRO A 4 -11.14 4.83 -3.01
C PRO A 4 -11.77 3.51 -3.48
N GLN A 5 -13.06 3.51 -3.82
CA GLN A 5 -13.75 2.32 -4.34
C GLN A 5 -13.12 1.84 -5.66
N LEU A 6 -12.78 2.75 -6.56
CA LEU A 6 -12.08 2.42 -7.81
C LEU A 6 -10.71 1.79 -7.53
N CYS A 7 -9.91 2.38 -6.65
CA CYS A 7 -8.59 1.85 -6.28
C CYS A 7 -8.69 0.45 -5.66
N ILE A 8 -9.65 0.25 -4.75
CA ILE A 8 -9.90 -1.06 -4.13
C ILE A 8 -10.28 -2.06 -5.22
N ARG A 9 -11.25 -1.73 -6.09
CA ARG A 9 -11.69 -2.64 -7.16
C ARG A 9 -10.56 -2.99 -8.13
N TYR A 10 -9.71 -2.03 -8.47
CA TYR A 10 -8.54 -2.23 -9.33
C TYR A 10 -7.61 -3.31 -8.75
N THR A 11 -7.26 -3.20 -7.46
CA THR A 11 -6.41 -4.20 -6.79
C THR A 11 -7.04 -5.59 -6.79
N LEU A 12 -8.36 -5.69 -6.59
CA LEU A 12 -9.09 -6.96 -6.62
C LEU A 12 -9.09 -7.58 -8.03
N GLN A 13 -9.31 -6.79 -9.08
CA GLN A 13 -9.25 -7.28 -10.47
C GLN A 13 -7.84 -7.70 -10.92
N LEU A 14 -6.78 -7.20 -10.27
CA LEU A 14 -5.41 -7.69 -10.46
C LEU A 14 -5.13 -9.01 -9.73
N GLY A 15 -6.10 -9.57 -8.99
CA GLY A 15 -5.92 -10.78 -8.18
C GLY A 15 -5.20 -10.53 -6.85
N THR A 16 -5.18 -9.29 -6.37
CA THR A 16 -4.56 -8.91 -5.08
C THR A 16 -5.61 -8.64 -4.02
N VAL A 17 -5.19 -8.48 -2.76
CA VAL A 17 -6.06 -8.16 -1.63
C VAL A 17 -5.84 -6.71 -1.21
N SER A 18 -6.92 -5.93 -1.13
CA SER A 18 -6.88 -4.56 -0.64
C SER A 18 -7.09 -4.51 0.89
N LEU A 19 -6.28 -3.73 1.60
CA LEU A 19 -6.39 -3.51 3.05
C LEU A 19 -6.54 -2.00 3.36
N PRO A 20 -7.70 -1.39 3.06
CA PRO A 20 -7.90 0.04 3.27
C PRO A 20 -7.95 0.39 4.76
N LYS A 21 -7.02 1.23 5.23
CA LYS A 21 -6.98 1.73 6.60
C LYS A 21 -8.10 2.76 6.81
N THR A 22 -9.02 2.50 7.73
CA THR A 22 -9.98 3.49 8.20
C THR A 22 -10.42 3.18 9.64
N ALA A 23 -10.80 4.22 10.39
CA ALA A 23 -11.53 4.08 11.66
C ALA A 23 -12.99 4.58 11.55
N ASN A 24 -13.35 5.23 10.44
CA ASN A 24 -14.70 5.73 10.18
C ASN A 24 -15.59 4.56 9.66
N PRO A 25 -16.70 4.23 10.34
CA PRO A 25 -17.63 3.18 9.92
C PRO A 25 -18.28 3.42 8.54
N GLU A 26 -18.56 4.66 8.17
CA GLU A 26 -19.14 4.97 6.86
C GLU A 26 -18.14 4.66 5.74
N HIS A 27 -16.86 4.98 5.96
CA HIS A 27 -15.80 4.61 5.03
C HIS A 27 -15.59 3.10 4.99
N MET A 28 -15.72 2.38 6.11
CA MET A 28 -15.65 0.91 6.08
C MET A 28 -16.72 0.33 5.17
N ARG A 29 -17.96 0.82 5.29
CA ARG A 29 -19.08 0.39 4.45
C ARG A 29 -18.86 0.76 2.98
N SER A 30 -18.57 2.03 2.70
CA SER A 30 -18.34 2.51 1.33
C SER A 30 -17.15 1.80 0.66
N ASN A 31 -16.06 1.54 1.38
CA ASN A 31 -14.91 0.81 0.83
C ASN A 31 -15.22 -0.64 0.45
N ALA A 32 -16.24 -1.25 1.07
CA ALA A 32 -16.69 -2.60 0.74
C ALA A 32 -17.67 -2.64 -0.46
N GLU A 33 -18.26 -1.51 -0.84
CA GLU A 33 -19.21 -1.39 -1.96
C GLU A 33 -18.47 -1.32 -3.31
N VAL A 34 -17.80 -2.42 -3.66
CA VAL A 34 -16.98 -2.57 -4.89
C VAL A 34 -17.49 -3.67 -5.81
N ASP A 35 -18.81 -3.87 -5.84
CA ASP A 35 -19.48 -4.82 -6.74
C ASP A 35 -19.73 -4.22 -8.13
N PHE A 36 -18.63 -3.93 -8.83
CA PHE A 36 -18.64 -3.47 -10.22
C PHE A 36 -17.40 -4.01 -10.94
N VAL A 37 -17.36 -3.89 -12.26
CA VAL A 37 -16.21 -4.31 -13.07
C VAL A 37 -15.63 -3.08 -13.75
N ILE A 38 -14.33 -2.87 -13.59
CA ILE A 38 -13.57 -1.89 -14.38
C ILE A 38 -13.39 -2.49 -15.77
N ALA A 39 -13.78 -1.75 -16.80
CA ALA A 39 -13.67 -2.17 -18.19
C ALA A 39 -12.21 -2.44 -18.59
N ASP A 40 -11.99 -3.30 -19.59
CA ASP A 40 -10.65 -3.71 -19.98
C ASP A 40 -9.78 -2.54 -20.47
N ASP A 41 -10.39 -1.59 -21.20
CA ASP A 41 -9.71 -0.38 -21.66
C ASP A 41 -9.29 0.52 -20.49
N ASP A 42 -10.15 0.68 -19.49
CA ASP A 42 -9.85 1.44 -18.27
C ASP A 42 -8.76 0.73 -17.45
N MET A 43 -8.83 -0.60 -17.33
CA MET A 43 -7.77 -1.40 -16.70
C MET A 43 -6.43 -1.21 -17.44
N ALA A 44 -6.46 -1.13 -18.77
CA ALA A 44 -5.26 -0.88 -19.57
C ALA A 44 -4.71 0.54 -19.38
N ALA A 45 -5.59 1.54 -19.21
CA ALA A 45 -5.20 2.91 -18.87
C ALA A 45 -4.57 2.98 -17.47
N LEU A 46 -5.23 2.39 -16.46
CA LEU A 46 -4.75 2.38 -15.07
C LEU A 46 -3.38 1.71 -14.92
N ARG A 47 -3.11 0.64 -15.66
CA ARG A 47 -1.80 -0.05 -15.67
C ARG A 47 -0.64 0.82 -16.19
N LYS A 48 -0.92 1.87 -16.95
CA LYS A 48 0.09 2.77 -17.52
C LYS A 48 0.43 3.94 -16.61
N LEU A 49 -0.27 4.10 -15.49
CA LEU A 49 -0.01 5.17 -14.54
C LEU A 49 1.34 4.93 -13.85
N GLN A 50 2.29 5.86 -14.00
CA GLN A 50 3.63 5.79 -13.41
C GLN A 50 3.87 6.87 -12.35
N ASP A 51 2.80 7.45 -11.80
CA ASP A 51 2.92 8.49 -10.79
C ASP A 51 3.32 7.88 -9.44
N MET A 52 4.56 8.13 -9.04
CA MET A 52 5.16 7.71 -7.77
C MET A 52 5.64 8.92 -6.95
N ASP A 53 5.07 10.10 -7.18
CA ASP A 53 5.37 11.27 -6.37
C ASP A 53 4.67 11.16 -5.01
N TYR A 54 5.43 10.79 -3.99
CA TYR A 54 4.96 10.71 -2.60
C TYR A 54 5.05 12.07 -1.88
N GLY A 55 5.40 13.15 -2.58
CA GLY A 55 5.48 14.51 -2.07
C GLY A 55 6.37 14.63 -0.84
N GLU A 56 5.87 15.29 0.21
CA GLU A 56 6.56 15.46 1.49
C GLU A 56 6.86 14.13 2.21
N HIS A 57 6.19 13.05 1.84
CA HIS A 57 6.36 11.73 2.42
C HIS A 57 7.45 10.88 1.73
N THR A 58 8.08 11.40 0.68
CA THR A 58 9.22 10.75 0.01
C THR A 58 10.38 10.44 0.97
N ALA A 59 10.49 11.18 2.08
CA ALA A 59 11.51 10.97 3.10
C ALA A 59 11.34 9.68 3.92
N PHE A 60 10.17 9.02 3.90
CA PHE A 60 10.00 7.79 4.67
C PHE A 60 10.86 6.65 4.07
N PRO A 61 11.62 5.90 4.90
CA PRO A 61 12.52 4.84 4.42
C PRO A 61 11.86 3.75 3.58
N VAL A 62 10.54 3.55 3.76
CA VAL A 62 9.75 2.58 2.99
C VAL A 62 9.58 2.98 1.52
N TYR A 63 9.65 4.28 1.21
CA TYR A 63 9.60 4.82 -0.15
C TYR A 63 11.01 5.09 -0.70
N GLY A 64 12.02 5.17 0.16
CA GLY A 64 13.41 5.49 -0.18
C GLY A 64 14.36 4.30 -0.28
N GLY A 65 13.99 3.17 -0.89
CA GLY A 65 14.88 2.10 -1.40
C GLY A 65 15.91 1.40 -0.47
N LYS A 66 16.20 1.91 0.73
CA LYS A 66 17.30 1.47 1.59
C LYS A 66 16.76 0.55 2.68
N ARG A 67 16.73 -0.75 2.38
CA ARG A 67 16.40 -1.79 3.35
C ARG A 67 17.56 -1.96 4.33
N HIS A 68 17.37 -1.56 5.59
CA HIS A 68 18.30 -1.87 6.67
C HIS A 68 18.20 -3.37 6.98
N ARG A 69 19.05 -4.18 6.33
CA ARG A 69 19.16 -5.61 6.63
C ARG A 69 19.83 -5.74 7.99
N ARG A 70 19.04 -5.87 9.07
CA ARG A 70 19.56 -6.37 10.35
C ARG A 70 20.03 -7.80 10.14
N THR A 71 21.34 -8.00 10.08
CA THR A 71 21.93 -9.34 10.18
C THR A 71 21.94 -9.74 11.65
N MET A 72 21.48 -10.94 11.98
CA MET A 72 21.43 -11.53 13.33
C MET A 72 22.81 -11.73 14.00
N LYS A 73 23.85 -10.97 13.64
CA LYS A 73 25.20 -11.11 14.20
C LYS A 73 25.55 -10.07 15.27
N ASP A 74 24.67 -9.11 15.52
CA ASP A 74 24.94 -7.98 16.41
C ASP A 74 24.44 -8.19 17.85
N ASP A 75 23.83 -9.34 18.18
CA ASP A 75 23.31 -9.66 19.53
C ASP A 75 24.36 -10.38 20.42
N GLY A 76 25.64 -10.10 20.19
CA GLY A 76 26.74 -10.85 20.77
C GLY A 76 27.87 -10.00 21.35
N LEU A 77 27.57 -9.04 22.23
CA LEU A 77 28.49 -8.59 23.27
C LEU A 77 27.78 -7.72 24.32
N ASP A 78 27.22 -8.34 25.34
CA ASP A 78 27.13 -7.68 26.65
C ASP A 78 27.82 -8.60 27.67
N SER A 79 29.15 -8.44 27.75
CA SER A 79 29.97 -8.98 28.82
C SER A 79 30.66 -7.82 29.52
N ALA A 80 30.41 -7.75 30.83
CA ALA A 80 31.15 -7.03 31.87
C ALA A 80 30.88 -5.51 32.02
N ALA A 81 30.00 -5.18 32.97
CA ALA A 81 30.28 -4.15 33.96
C ALA A 81 29.47 -4.37 35.26
N ALA A 82 30.18 -4.27 36.38
CA ALA A 82 29.76 -4.31 37.80
C ALA A 82 29.51 -5.67 38.44
#